data_AF-A0A7W2M515-F1
#
_entry.id   AF-A0A7W2M515-F1
#
_cell.length_a   1.000
_cell.length_b   1.000
_cell.length_c   1.000
_cell.angle_alpha   90.00
_cell.angle_beta   90.00
_cell.angle_gamma   90.00
#
_symmetry.space_group_name_H-M   'P 1'
#
loop_
_entity.id
_entity.type
_entity.pdbx_description
1 polymer ?
#
loop_
_entity_poly.entity_id
_entity_poly.type
_entity_poly.pdbx_seq_one_letter_code
_entity_poly.pdbx_strand_id
1 'polypeptide(L)'
;MRNSESKALSWSVCPECQGCGKKNQKPKKKVRPRYKLACDQFKKNNGIGTAPLRPKTQLKLCSNCSGSGLISSNNPPQVDYDNFPHIAIIGGGIGGIALAVGCLHRGIPFTLYERDSGFDARSQGYGLTLQQARKAIEGLGISTLEDGVISTLHVVHTTDGNVIGEWGMRKWSEPNVKVAAKRTNVHIARQSLRLELLDQLGGDDTVNWGHQLVDLKESRDGQIALSFQVNGEIKTTHADLVVGADGIHSSVRKLMIGEAIKPLHYLDCMVILGICPLTDVKDVKSALLDSATVFQTANGEERIYMMPYTSDKVMWQLSFPISEQEAKDLHSQGAQALKAEACRRTQWHDPIPQVLMATELDQISGYPVYDRELLDAEVLDKFGKVTLIGDAAHPMSPFKGQGANQALLDALALTREIYKECRSLSHWRDAGLRRKVLSAFESEMLERSAAKVKDSAAAAQFLHSEIVLHEDNAPRGRCLKNNEL
;
A
#
# COMPACT_ATOMS: atom_id res chain seq x y z
N MET A 1 5.89 17.71 -23.89
CA MET A 1 7.10 17.23 -24.60
C MET A 1 8.29 17.36 -23.65
N ARG A 2 8.65 16.28 -22.93
CA ARG A 2 9.89 16.25 -22.14
C ARG A 2 11.04 15.94 -23.10
N ASN A 3 12.14 16.67 -22.98
CA ASN A 3 13.34 16.54 -23.79
C ASN A 3 13.82 15.08 -23.84
N SER A 4 13.86 14.53 -25.05
CA SER A 4 14.48 13.26 -25.41
C SER A 4 16.00 13.42 -25.41
N GLU A 5 16.69 13.08 -24.32
CA GLU A 5 18.10 12.62 -24.31
C GLU A 5 18.65 12.23 -22.91
N SER A 6 17.78 11.91 -21.95
CA SER A 6 18.18 11.10 -20.79
C SER A 6 18.11 9.64 -21.21
N LYS A 7 19.24 8.95 -21.39
CA LYS A 7 19.24 7.48 -21.51
C LYS A 7 18.43 6.94 -20.32
N ALA A 8 17.28 6.31 -20.58
CA ALA A 8 16.43 5.75 -19.55
C ALA A 8 17.29 4.87 -18.64
N LEU A 9 17.49 5.33 -17.40
CA LEU A 9 18.27 4.63 -16.39
C LEU A 9 17.55 3.32 -16.10
N SER A 10 18.08 2.22 -16.62
CA SER A 10 17.56 0.90 -16.32
C SER A 10 18.09 0.44 -14.97
N TRP A 11 17.37 -0.51 -14.35
CA TRP A 11 17.79 -1.13 -13.10
C TRP A 11 18.20 -2.58 -13.33
N SER A 12 19.18 -3.05 -12.57
CA SER A 12 19.50 -4.47 -12.49
C SER A 12 19.62 -4.91 -11.05
N VAL A 13 19.53 -6.22 -10.84
CA VAL A 13 19.64 -6.82 -9.52
C VAL A 13 21.03 -6.59 -8.94
N CYS A 14 21.08 -6.07 -7.71
CA CYS A 14 22.33 -5.93 -6.97
C CYS A 14 22.99 -7.31 -6.76
N PRO A 15 24.18 -7.58 -7.34
CA PRO A 15 24.79 -8.91 -7.31
C PRO A 15 25.24 -9.30 -5.90
N GLU A 16 25.61 -8.29 -5.11
CA GLU A 16 26.07 -8.46 -3.74
C GLU A 16 25.02 -9.07 -2.79
N CYS A 17 23.78 -8.59 -2.89
CA CYS A 17 22.67 -9.07 -2.05
C CYS A 17 21.65 -9.92 -2.83
N GLN A 18 21.94 -10.18 -4.11
CA GLN A 18 21.09 -10.96 -5.00
C GLN A 18 19.64 -10.46 -4.99
N GLY A 19 19.44 -9.16 -5.06
CA GLY A 19 18.10 -8.55 -5.19
C GLY A 19 17.31 -8.38 -3.89
N CYS A 20 17.78 -8.97 -2.79
CA CYS A 20 17.09 -8.96 -1.51
C CYS A 20 17.18 -7.61 -0.76
N GLY A 21 18.16 -6.77 -1.11
CA GLY A 21 18.49 -5.54 -0.38
C GLY A 21 19.12 -5.77 0.99
N LYS A 22 19.15 -7.02 1.47
CA LYS A 22 19.68 -7.41 2.78
C LYS A 22 20.67 -8.56 2.62
N LYS A 23 21.66 -8.62 3.52
CA LYS A 23 22.64 -9.70 3.61
C LYS A 23 22.58 -10.35 5.00
N ASN A 24 22.79 -11.67 5.03
CA ASN A 24 22.95 -12.41 6.28
C ASN A 24 24.22 -11.95 7.00
N GLN A 25 24.09 -11.45 8.23
CA GLN A 25 25.24 -11.37 9.12
C GLN A 25 25.53 -12.72 9.75
N LYS A 26 26.82 -13.01 9.92
CA LYS A 26 27.28 -14.12 10.77
C LYS A 26 26.63 -13.96 12.15
N PRO A 27 25.99 -15.00 12.74
CA PRO A 27 25.42 -14.90 14.08
C PRO A 27 26.49 -14.41 15.07
N LYS A 28 26.09 -13.61 16.08
CA LYS A 28 27.00 -13.05 17.09
C LYS A 28 27.97 -14.13 17.61
N LYS A 29 29.26 -13.80 17.80
CA LYS A 29 30.31 -14.76 18.22
C LYS A 29 29.92 -15.62 19.44
N LYS A 30 29.06 -15.13 20.34
CA LYS A 30 28.55 -15.86 21.53
C LYS A 30 27.41 -16.86 21.24
N VAL A 31 26.68 -16.72 20.13
CA VAL A 31 25.51 -17.57 19.80
C VAL A 31 25.92 -18.80 19.00
N ARG A 32 26.97 -18.70 18.19
CA ARG A 32 27.49 -19.82 17.38
C ARG A 32 27.95 -21.03 18.20
N PRO A 33 28.76 -20.87 19.27
CA PRO A 33 29.17 -22.01 20.09
C PRO A 33 27.98 -22.69 20.78
N ARG A 34 27.02 -21.91 21.28
CA ARG A 34 25.81 -22.43 21.94
C ARG A 34 24.92 -23.25 21.00
N TYR A 35 24.70 -22.79 19.77
CA TYR A 35 23.94 -23.56 18.79
C TYR A 35 24.65 -24.84 18.37
N LYS A 36 25.99 -24.77 18.19
CA LYS A 36 26.79 -25.96 17.86
C LYS A 36 26.70 -27.00 19.00
N LEU A 37 26.84 -26.56 20.25
CA LEU A 37 26.69 -27.42 21.43
C LEU A 37 25.30 -28.08 21.50
N ALA A 38 24.24 -27.32 21.23
CA ALA A 38 22.87 -27.83 21.21
C ALA A 38 22.65 -28.85 20.07
N CYS A 39 23.21 -28.61 18.87
CA CYS A 39 23.16 -29.57 17.77
C CYS A 39 23.92 -30.86 18.10
N ASP A 40 25.09 -30.73 18.74
CA ASP A 40 25.89 -31.87 19.15
C ASP A 40 25.18 -32.69 20.24
N GLN A 41 24.49 -32.04 21.18
CA GLN A 41 23.64 -32.69 22.19
C GLN A 41 22.43 -33.39 21.55
N PHE A 42 21.74 -32.73 20.61
CA PHE A 42 20.61 -33.33 19.90
C PHE A 42 21.01 -34.57 19.11
N LYS A 43 22.17 -34.54 18.44
CA LYS A 43 22.75 -35.70 17.77
C LYS A 43 23.11 -36.82 18.75
N LYS A 44 23.70 -36.49 19.90
CA LYS A 44 24.02 -37.47 20.96
C LYS A 44 22.77 -38.16 21.53
N ASN A 45 21.63 -37.49 21.53
CA ASN A 45 20.35 -38.05 21.96
C ASN A 45 19.59 -38.77 20.83
N ASN A 46 20.25 -39.16 19.73
CA ASN A 46 19.61 -39.80 18.56
C ASN A 46 18.42 -39.01 17.99
N GLY A 47 18.43 -37.68 18.12
CA GLY A 47 17.33 -36.83 17.65
C GLY A 47 16.06 -36.87 18.52
N ILE A 48 16.13 -37.42 19.73
CA ILE A 48 15.02 -37.43 20.69
C ILE A 48 14.94 -36.05 21.36
N GLY A 49 13.80 -35.37 21.19
CA GLY A 49 13.51 -34.04 21.74
C GLY A 49 13.30 -32.96 20.67
N THR A 50 13.24 -31.69 21.08
CA THR A 50 13.07 -30.57 20.14
C THR A 50 14.40 -30.25 19.44
N ALA A 51 14.41 -30.28 18.11
CA ALA A 51 15.58 -29.93 17.32
C ALA A 51 16.04 -28.48 17.62
N PRO A 52 17.35 -28.23 17.83
CA PRO A 52 17.86 -26.89 18.06
C PRO A 52 17.52 -25.97 16.89
N LEU A 53 16.81 -24.88 17.19
CA LEU A 53 16.46 -23.88 16.18
C LEU A 53 17.72 -23.16 15.72
N ARG A 54 17.92 -23.11 14.40
CA ARG A 54 19.04 -22.38 13.80
C ARG A 54 18.95 -20.91 14.22
N PRO A 55 20.04 -20.29 14.73
CA PRO A 55 19.98 -18.92 15.18
C PRO A 55 19.57 -18.01 14.02
N LYS A 56 18.51 -17.23 14.22
CA LYS A 56 18.09 -16.21 13.24
C LYS A 56 19.30 -15.28 13.02
N THR A 57 19.83 -15.29 11.80
CA THR A 57 20.89 -14.37 11.39
C THR A 57 20.30 -12.97 11.30
N GLN A 58 20.92 -11.98 11.95
CA GLN A 58 20.52 -10.60 11.76
C GLN A 58 20.79 -10.20 10.31
N LEU A 59 19.76 -9.71 9.62
CA LEU A 59 19.89 -9.18 8.27
C LEU A 59 20.39 -7.73 8.35
N LYS A 60 21.50 -7.43 7.69
CA LYS A 60 21.97 -6.04 7.52
C LYS A 60 21.61 -5.55 6.13
N LEU A 61 21.27 -4.26 6.00
CA LEU A 61 21.12 -3.62 4.70
C LEU A 61 22.40 -3.79 3.87
N CYS A 62 22.24 -4.11 2.59
CA CYS A 62 23.34 -4.17 1.65
C CYS A 62 23.90 -2.77 1.45
N SER A 63 25.20 -2.59 1.66
CA SER A 63 25.88 -1.31 1.49
C SER A 63 25.93 -0.87 0.02
N ASN A 64 26.05 -1.82 -0.92
CA ASN A 64 26.18 -1.51 -2.35
C ASN A 64 24.90 -0.90 -2.95
N CYS A 65 23.73 -1.32 -2.49
CA CYS A 65 22.44 -0.83 -2.99
C CYS A 65 21.63 -0.09 -1.92
N SER A 66 22.23 0.22 -0.77
CA SER A 66 21.57 0.87 0.37
C SER A 66 20.25 0.25 0.86
N GLY A 67 19.98 -1.02 0.54
CA GLY A 67 18.71 -1.69 0.88
C GLY A 67 17.70 -1.87 -0.25
N SER A 68 17.87 -1.23 -1.41
CA SER A 68 16.93 -1.33 -2.54
C SER A 68 16.91 -2.73 -3.17
N GLY A 69 18.07 -3.39 -3.21
CA GLY A 69 18.27 -4.62 -3.96
C GLY A 69 18.52 -4.39 -5.45
N LEU A 70 18.54 -3.14 -5.90
CA LEU A 70 18.76 -2.74 -7.28
C LEU A 70 19.99 -1.83 -7.40
N ILE A 71 20.63 -1.86 -8.57
CA ILE A 71 21.69 -0.94 -8.98
C ILE A 71 21.36 -0.40 -10.37
N SER A 72 21.84 0.80 -10.67
CA SER A 72 21.72 1.37 -12.01
C SER A 72 22.47 0.50 -13.03
N SER A 73 21.88 0.34 -14.22
CA SER A 73 22.36 -0.47 -15.32
C SER A 73 22.15 0.24 -16.64
N ASN A 74 23.08 0.06 -17.57
CA ASN A 74 22.95 0.56 -18.94
C ASN A 74 22.04 -0.31 -19.81
N ASN A 75 21.80 -1.55 -19.38
CA ASN A 75 20.96 -2.52 -20.09
C ASN A 75 19.86 -3.05 -19.17
N PRO A 76 18.62 -3.18 -19.67
CA PRO A 76 17.56 -3.84 -18.93
C PRO A 76 17.83 -5.34 -18.77
N PRO A 77 17.42 -5.91 -17.62
CA PRO A 77 17.53 -7.35 -17.39
C PRO A 77 16.71 -8.09 -18.45
N GLN A 78 17.29 -9.15 -19.01
CA GLN A 78 16.59 -10.02 -19.93
C GLN A 78 15.60 -10.89 -19.15
N VAL A 79 14.44 -11.15 -19.75
CA VAL A 79 13.42 -12.01 -19.16
C VAL A 79 13.90 -13.46 -19.19
N ASP A 80 13.85 -14.12 -18.03
CA ASP A 80 14.30 -15.50 -17.86
C ASP A 80 13.10 -16.44 -17.72
N TYR A 81 12.62 -16.93 -18.88
CA TYR A 81 11.52 -17.88 -18.99
C TYR A 81 11.89 -19.29 -18.53
N ASP A 82 13.18 -19.62 -18.51
CA ASP A 82 13.65 -20.96 -18.19
C ASP A 82 13.64 -21.18 -16.67
N ASN A 83 14.02 -20.18 -15.89
CA ASN A 83 14.13 -20.31 -14.44
C ASN A 83 12.91 -19.79 -13.69
N PHE A 84 12.25 -18.71 -14.12
CA PHE A 84 11.17 -18.11 -13.32
C PHE A 84 9.77 -18.54 -13.78
N PRO A 85 8.78 -18.56 -12.87
CA PRO A 85 7.38 -18.76 -13.25
C PRO A 85 6.84 -17.56 -14.03
N HIS A 86 5.98 -17.80 -15.01
CA HIS A 86 5.18 -16.74 -15.63
C HIS A 86 4.06 -16.29 -14.68
N ILE A 87 4.02 -15.00 -14.36
CA ILE A 87 3.06 -14.42 -13.41
C ILE A 87 1.94 -13.66 -14.14
N ALA A 88 0.69 -14.07 -13.95
CA ALA A 88 -0.46 -13.24 -14.28
C ALA A 88 -0.83 -12.33 -13.11
N ILE A 89 -0.71 -11.02 -13.30
CA ILE A 89 -1.05 -10.00 -12.30
C ILE A 89 -2.42 -9.44 -12.67
N ILE A 90 -3.40 -9.59 -11.76
CA ILE A 90 -4.78 -9.18 -11.99
C ILE A 90 -5.04 -7.89 -11.22
N GLY A 91 -5.15 -6.76 -11.94
CA GLY A 91 -5.39 -5.42 -11.40
C GLY A 91 -4.19 -4.48 -11.59
N GLY A 92 -4.40 -3.40 -12.33
CA GLY A 92 -3.46 -2.30 -12.63
C GLY A 92 -3.53 -1.15 -11.62
N GLY A 93 -3.80 -1.45 -10.34
CA GLY A 93 -3.66 -0.50 -9.24
C GLY A 93 -2.21 -0.34 -8.77
N ILE A 94 -1.98 0.42 -7.69
CA ILE A 94 -0.64 0.64 -7.11
C ILE A 94 0.09 -0.69 -6.83
N GLY A 95 -0.58 -1.66 -6.20
CA GLY A 95 0.03 -2.95 -5.86
C GLY A 95 0.41 -3.79 -7.09
N GLY A 96 -0.48 -3.88 -8.08
CA GLY A 96 -0.23 -4.69 -9.28
C GLY A 96 0.83 -4.11 -10.20
N ILE A 97 0.82 -2.79 -10.43
CA ILE A 97 1.88 -2.13 -11.20
C ILE A 97 3.21 -2.23 -10.44
N ALA A 98 3.22 -2.04 -9.12
CA ALA A 98 4.43 -2.22 -8.32
C ALA A 98 5.00 -3.65 -8.41
N LEU A 99 4.14 -4.68 -8.46
CA LEU A 99 4.57 -6.06 -8.64
C LEU A 99 5.18 -6.26 -10.04
N ALA A 100 4.54 -5.73 -11.08
CA ALA A 100 5.05 -5.75 -12.45
C ALA A 100 6.43 -5.08 -12.55
N VAL A 101 6.60 -3.90 -11.94
CA VAL A 101 7.89 -3.17 -11.89
C VAL A 101 8.94 -3.99 -11.14
N GLY A 102 8.56 -4.61 -10.02
CA GLY A 102 9.43 -5.52 -9.29
C GLY A 102 9.93 -6.66 -10.17
N CYS A 103 9.03 -7.28 -10.95
CA CYS A 103 9.31 -8.38 -11.87
C CYS A 103 10.23 -7.95 -13.01
N LEU A 104 9.93 -6.81 -13.64
CA LEU A 104 10.74 -6.19 -14.69
C LEU A 104 12.19 -6.06 -14.26
N HIS A 105 12.45 -5.40 -13.12
CA HIS A 105 13.82 -5.16 -12.61
C HIS A 105 14.57 -6.44 -12.21
N ARG A 106 13.91 -7.59 -12.22
CA ARG A 106 14.43 -8.92 -11.85
C ARG A 106 14.38 -9.94 -12.98
N GLY A 107 13.92 -9.56 -14.18
CA GLY A 107 13.79 -10.46 -15.33
C GLY A 107 12.77 -11.58 -15.12
N ILE A 108 11.79 -11.39 -14.23
CA ILE A 108 10.73 -12.37 -13.99
C ILE A 108 9.63 -12.17 -15.05
N PRO A 109 9.22 -13.22 -15.79
CA PRO A 109 8.17 -13.10 -16.81
C PRO A 109 6.81 -12.82 -16.16
N PHE A 110 6.10 -11.82 -16.67
CA PHE A 110 4.77 -11.47 -16.18
C PHE A 110 3.87 -10.96 -17.31
N THR A 111 2.56 -10.99 -17.05
CA THR A 111 1.55 -10.25 -17.82
C THR A 111 0.63 -9.53 -16.84
N LEU A 112 0.44 -8.22 -17.04
CA LEU A 112 -0.43 -7.38 -16.22
C LEU A 112 -1.76 -7.15 -16.94
N TYR A 113 -2.87 -7.40 -16.25
CA TYR A 113 -4.23 -7.24 -16.75
C TYR A 113 -5.00 -6.23 -15.90
N GLU A 114 -5.79 -5.38 -16.53
CA GLU A 114 -6.65 -4.40 -15.85
C GLU A 114 -8.01 -4.32 -16.57
N ARG A 115 -9.09 -4.26 -15.79
CA ARG A 115 -10.47 -4.22 -16.30
C ARG A 115 -10.86 -2.84 -16.82
N ASP A 116 -10.29 -1.78 -16.25
CA ASP A 116 -10.51 -0.42 -16.71
C ASP A 116 -9.99 -0.26 -18.16
N SER A 117 -10.54 0.66 -18.94
CA SER A 117 -10.21 0.81 -20.37
C SER A 117 -8.88 1.51 -20.64
N GLY A 118 -8.26 2.09 -19.62
CA GLY A 118 -7.00 2.83 -19.74
C GLY A 118 -6.62 3.50 -18.41
N PHE A 119 -5.46 4.14 -18.38
CA PHE A 119 -4.93 4.78 -17.17
C PHE A 119 -5.89 5.83 -16.57
N ASP A 120 -6.47 6.70 -17.40
CA ASP A 120 -7.33 7.82 -17.01
C ASP A 120 -8.81 7.46 -16.83
N ALA A 121 -9.18 6.18 -16.94
CA ALA A 121 -10.58 5.74 -16.85
C ALA A 121 -11.27 6.10 -15.52
N ARG A 122 -10.49 6.38 -14.46
CA ARG A 122 -10.99 6.89 -13.18
C ARG A 122 -10.43 8.29 -12.92
N SER A 123 -11.33 9.27 -12.88
CA SER A 123 -11.02 10.66 -12.49
C SER A 123 -10.74 10.83 -10.99
N GLN A 124 -11.06 9.82 -10.16
CA GLN A 124 -10.89 9.90 -8.71
C GLN A 124 -9.40 9.95 -8.31
N GLY A 125 -8.93 11.17 -8.08
CA GLY A 125 -7.69 11.43 -7.35
C GLY A 125 -7.96 11.44 -5.84
N TYR A 126 -7.10 10.77 -5.07
CA TYR A 126 -6.93 11.04 -3.64
C TYR A 126 -5.43 11.02 -3.32
N GLY A 127 -5.06 11.71 -2.26
CA GLY A 127 -3.68 11.79 -1.78
C GLY A 127 -3.32 10.57 -0.95
N LEU A 128 -2.09 10.10 -1.10
CA LEU A 128 -1.48 9.03 -0.33
C LEU A 128 -0.43 9.61 0.60
N THR A 129 -0.27 9.02 1.78
CA THR A 129 0.88 9.30 2.65
C THR A 129 1.82 8.12 2.66
N LEU A 130 2.97 8.22 2.00
CA LEU A 130 4.02 7.21 2.03
C LEU A 130 4.82 7.32 3.33
N GLN A 131 4.83 6.22 4.08
CA GLN A 131 5.53 6.08 5.36
C GLN A 131 6.63 5.03 5.22
N GLN A 132 6.36 3.77 5.57
CA GLN A 132 7.34 2.68 5.48
C GLN A 132 7.68 2.37 4.01
N ALA A 133 6.71 2.53 3.10
CA ALA A 133 6.89 2.24 1.69
C ALA A 133 7.83 3.22 0.97
N ARG A 134 8.11 4.40 1.55
CA ARG A 134 9.10 5.34 1.00
C ARG A 134 10.46 4.70 0.72
N LYS A 135 10.91 3.78 1.59
CA LYS A 135 12.15 3.04 1.36
C LYS A 135 11.97 1.83 0.46
N ALA A 136 10.75 1.31 0.36
CA ALA A 136 10.43 0.15 -0.46
C ALA A 136 10.41 0.53 -1.95
N ILE A 137 9.93 1.72 -2.31
CA ILE A 137 9.89 2.20 -3.70
C ILE A 137 11.28 2.31 -4.34
N GLU A 138 12.35 2.51 -3.56
CA GLU A 138 13.73 2.42 -4.06
C GLU A 138 14.03 1.02 -4.62
N GLY A 139 13.45 -0.03 -4.02
CA GLY A 139 13.52 -1.41 -4.52
C GLY A 139 12.66 -1.70 -5.75
N LEU A 140 11.90 -0.69 -6.21
CA LEU A 140 11.12 -0.64 -7.44
C LEU A 140 11.73 0.36 -8.46
N GLY A 141 12.93 0.89 -8.19
CA GLY A 141 13.62 1.79 -9.11
C GLY A 141 13.23 3.27 -8.99
N ILE A 142 12.41 3.63 -8.00
CA ILE A 142 12.00 5.02 -7.76
C ILE A 142 12.79 5.58 -6.57
N SER A 143 13.74 6.47 -6.85
CA SER A 143 14.59 7.12 -5.84
C SER A 143 14.04 8.48 -5.39
N THR A 144 13.28 9.16 -6.25
CA THR A 144 12.69 10.48 -6.00
C THR A 144 11.24 10.48 -6.43
N LEU A 145 10.42 11.28 -5.76
CA LEU A 145 9.03 11.53 -6.12
C LEU A 145 8.91 13.02 -6.42
N GLU A 146 8.84 13.39 -7.70
CA GLU A 146 8.88 14.80 -8.13
C GLU A 146 7.72 15.61 -7.54
N ASP A 147 6.51 15.04 -7.56
CA ASP A 147 5.29 15.65 -7.01
C ASP A 147 5.13 15.43 -5.48
N GLY A 148 6.13 14.84 -4.82
CA GLY A 148 6.04 14.49 -3.41
C GLY A 148 6.19 15.69 -2.48
N VAL A 149 5.22 15.92 -1.61
CA VAL A 149 5.22 17.00 -0.61
C VAL A 149 5.50 16.43 0.79
N ILE A 150 6.33 17.11 1.59
CA ILE A 150 6.68 16.66 2.94
C ILE A 150 5.92 17.48 3.98
N SER A 151 5.14 16.81 4.82
CA SER A 151 4.57 17.47 6.00
C SER A 151 5.63 17.68 7.07
N THR A 152 5.57 18.84 7.72
CA THR A 152 6.52 19.24 8.75
C THR A 152 5.84 19.64 10.06
N LEU A 153 4.51 19.87 10.02
CA LEU A 153 3.66 20.19 11.15
C LEU A 153 2.34 19.41 11.06
N HIS A 154 1.86 18.92 12.19
CA HIS A 154 0.56 18.31 12.37
C HIS A 154 -0.17 19.01 13.50
N VAL A 155 -1.40 19.45 13.26
CA VAL A 155 -2.22 20.19 14.24
C VAL A 155 -3.60 19.56 14.37
N VAL A 156 -4.18 19.61 15.56
CA VAL A 156 -5.52 19.14 15.85
C VAL A 156 -6.30 20.24 16.53
N HIS A 157 -7.48 20.54 16.00
CA HIS A 157 -8.36 21.59 16.50
C HIS A 157 -9.71 21.05 16.97
N THR A 158 -10.36 21.80 17.86
CA THR A 158 -11.83 21.77 18.03
C THR A 158 -12.49 22.57 16.90
N THR A 159 -13.82 22.49 16.78
CA THR A 159 -14.60 23.19 15.74
C THR A 159 -14.42 24.70 15.74
N ASP A 160 -14.13 25.30 16.89
CA ASP A 160 -13.90 26.74 17.04
C ASP A 160 -12.45 27.15 16.76
N GLY A 161 -11.57 26.19 16.42
CA GLY A 161 -10.17 26.44 16.08
C GLY A 161 -9.19 26.36 17.25
N ASN A 162 -9.64 25.95 18.45
CA ASN A 162 -8.73 25.76 19.58
C ASN A 162 -7.81 24.57 19.35
N VAL A 163 -6.50 24.77 19.48
CA VAL A 163 -5.50 23.71 19.30
C VAL A 163 -5.50 22.79 20.52
N ILE A 164 -5.89 21.53 20.33
CA ILE A 164 -5.88 20.48 21.35
C ILE A 164 -4.72 19.48 21.18
N GLY A 165 -3.88 19.69 20.17
CA GLY A 165 -2.67 18.91 20.00
C GLY A 165 -1.89 19.29 18.76
N GLU A 166 -0.57 19.21 18.87
CA GLU A 166 0.32 19.62 17.80
C GLU A 166 1.66 18.91 17.92
N TRP A 167 2.19 18.40 16.80
CA TRP A 167 3.48 17.71 16.72
C TRP A 167 4.10 17.86 15.33
N GLY A 168 5.39 17.57 15.21
CA GLY A 168 6.09 17.60 13.92
C GLY A 168 7.52 18.13 14.03
N MET A 169 8.23 18.12 12.91
CA MET A 169 9.61 18.61 12.84
C MET A 169 9.68 20.08 13.27
N ARG A 170 8.76 20.93 12.76
CA ARG A 170 8.75 22.37 13.08
C ARG A 170 8.56 22.68 14.56
N LYS A 171 7.83 21.84 15.29
CA LYS A 171 7.62 22.04 16.73
C LYS A 171 8.86 21.67 17.57
N TRP A 172 9.66 20.71 17.10
CA TRP A 172 10.77 20.12 17.87
C TRP A 172 12.15 20.59 17.39
N SER A 173 12.20 21.41 16.35
CA SER A 173 13.41 22.05 15.86
C SER A 173 13.68 23.35 16.63
N GLU A 174 14.70 23.35 17.49
CA GLU A 174 15.41 24.59 17.81
C GLU A 174 16.01 25.17 16.51
N PRO A 175 16.09 26.50 16.35
CA PRO A 175 16.47 27.16 15.09
C PRO A 175 17.84 26.75 14.50
N ASN A 176 18.69 26.01 15.22
CA ASN A 176 20.03 25.61 14.79
C ASN A 176 20.31 24.10 14.73
N VAL A 177 19.32 23.21 14.87
CA VAL A 177 19.56 21.77 14.77
C VAL A 177 18.87 21.17 13.54
N LYS A 178 19.65 20.87 12.49
CA LYS A 178 19.22 19.98 11.41
C LYS A 178 19.07 18.55 11.95
N VAL A 179 17.97 18.27 12.64
CA VAL A 179 17.59 16.91 12.97
C VAL A 179 17.20 16.24 11.66
N ALA A 180 18.07 15.37 11.13
CA ALA A 180 17.70 14.48 10.05
C ALA A 180 16.53 13.61 10.54
N ALA A 181 15.30 13.95 10.13
CA ALA A 181 14.13 13.23 10.56
C ALA A 181 14.23 11.77 10.11
N LYS A 182 14.32 10.84 11.08
CA LYS A 182 14.42 9.40 10.81
C LYS A 182 13.21 8.84 10.06
N ARG A 183 12.10 9.59 10.01
CA ARG A 183 10.85 9.26 9.32
C ARG A 183 10.26 10.53 8.72
N THR A 184 10.18 10.58 7.40
CA THR A 184 9.60 11.69 6.64
C THR A 184 8.40 11.15 5.87
N ASN A 185 7.21 11.59 6.26
CA ASN A 185 5.98 11.31 5.53
C ASN A 185 6.03 12.09 4.21
N VAL A 186 5.72 11.40 3.11
CA VAL A 186 5.59 12.05 1.80
C VAL A 186 4.14 11.93 1.35
N HIS A 187 3.52 13.06 1.12
CA HIS A 187 2.21 13.17 0.51
C HIS A 187 2.37 13.19 -1.00
N ILE A 188 1.62 12.34 -1.69
CA ILE A 188 1.65 12.27 -3.15
C ILE A 188 0.26 11.91 -3.67
N ALA A 189 -0.14 12.51 -4.79
CA ALA A 189 -1.29 12.08 -5.53
C ALA A 189 -1.19 10.58 -5.89
N ARG A 190 -2.26 9.81 -5.65
CA ARG A 190 -2.32 8.40 -6.06
C ARG A 190 -1.96 8.22 -7.53
N GLN A 191 -2.50 9.09 -8.40
CA GLN A 191 -2.26 8.98 -9.84
C GLN A 191 -0.82 9.33 -10.22
N SER A 192 -0.19 10.34 -9.59
CA SER A 192 1.24 10.59 -9.81
C SER A 192 2.08 9.38 -9.42
N LEU A 193 1.84 8.76 -8.25
CA LEU A 193 2.59 7.55 -7.87
C LEU A 193 2.35 6.38 -8.83
N ARG A 194 1.11 6.21 -9.29
CA ARG A 194 0.75 5.16 -10.27
C ARG A 194 1.44 5.40 -11.61
N LEU A 195 1.50 6.65 -12.07
CA LEU A 195 2.17 7.06 -13.29
C LEU A 195 3.68 6.80 -13.19
N GLU A 196 4.32 7.20 -12.10
CA GLU A 196 5.76 6.94 -11.88
C GLU A 196 6.10 5.44 -11.92
N LEU A 197 5.22 4.59 -11.36
CA LEU A 197 5.39 3.14 -11.47
C LEU A 197 5.15 2.63 -12.89
N LEU A 198 4.17 3.18 -13.62
CA LEU A 198 3.88 2.79 -15.00
C LEU A 198 4.99 3.21 -15.97
N ASP A 199 5.59 4.38 -15.75
CA ASP A 199 6.72 4.89 -16.52
C ASP A 199 7.95 3.98 -16.38
N GLN A 200 8.14 3.33 -15.22
CA GLN A 200 9.17 2.29 -15.06
C GLN A 200 8.95 1.09 -15.98
N LEU A 201 7.69 0.78 -16.34
CA LEU A 201 7.36 -0.30 -17.27
C LEU A 201 7.55 0.11 -18.75
N GLY A 202 7.74 1.40 -19.04
CA GLY A 202 7.77 1.92 -20.40
C GLY A 202 6.41 2.45 -20.88
N GLY A 203 5.45 2.64 -19.98
CA GLY A 203 4.16 3.28 -20.26
C GLY A 203 2.99 2.31 -20.42
N ASP A 204 1.90 2.86 -20.97
CA ASP A 204 0.55 2.26 -20.98
C ASP A 204 0.45 0.92 -21.74
N ASP A 205 1.24 0.76 -22.81
CA ASP A 205 1.23 -0.41 -23.70
C ASP A 205 1.64 -1.73 -23.01
N THR A 206 2.23 -1.64 -21.81
CA THR A 206 2.61 -2.83 -21.01
C THR A 206 1.46 -3.45 -20.23
N VAL A 207 0.31 -2.77 -20.17
CA VAL A 207 -0.87 -3.21 -19.45
C VAL A 207 -1.91 -3.71 -20.45
N ASN A 208 -2.45 -4.90 -20.21
CA ASN A 208 -3.59 -5.40 -20.96
C ASN A 208 -4.88 -4.78 -20.38
N TRP A 209 -5.21 -3.58 -20.82
CA TRP A 209 -6.44 -2.86 -20.44
C TRP A 209 -7.70 -3.53 -20.99
N GLY A 210 -8.85 -3.25 -20.37
CA GLY A 210 -10.14 -3.85 -20.74
C GLY A 210 -10.23 -5.37 -20.48
N HIS A 211 -9.29 -5.96 -19.75
CA HIS A 211 -9.26 -7.38 -19.42
C HIS A 211 -9.85 -7.63 -18.03
N GLN A 212 -11.16 -7.91 -17.98
CA GLN A 212 -11.84 -8.27 -16.75
C GLN A 212 -11.76 -9.77 -16.51
N LEU A 213 -11.09 -10.20 -15.43
CA LEU A 213 -11.08 -11.61 -15.03
C LEU A 213 -12.49 -12.06 -14.61
N VAL A 214 -12.97 -13.15 -15.22
CA VAL A 214 -14.28 -13.74 -14.92
C VAL A 214 -14.20 -15.17 -14.39
N ASP A 215 -13.14 -15.91 -14.69
CA ASP A 215 -12.95 -17.28 -14.21
C ASP A 215 -11.45 -17.64 -14.13
N LEU A 216 -11.10 -18.55 -13.23
CA LEU A 216 -9.75 -19.11 -13.14
C LEU A 216 -9.84 -20.60 -12.73
N LYS A 217 -9.12 -21.46 -13.45
CA LYS A 217 -9.14 -22.93 -13.23
C LYS A 217 -7.76 -23.53 -13.43
N GLU A 218 -7.44 -24.57 -12.67
CA GLU A 218 -6.24 -25.36 -12.93
C GLU A 218 -6.39 -26.13 -14.25
N SER A 219 -5.41 -25.96 -15.14
CA SER A 219 -5.29 -26.68 -16.42
C SER A 219 -4.78 -28.10 -16.18
N ARG A 220 -5.02 -28.98 -17.15
CA ARG A 220 -4.46 -30.34 -17.21
C ARG A 220 -2.93 -30.34 -17.20
N ASP A 221 -2.33 -29.25 -17.67
CA ASP A 221 -0.88 -29.09 -17.83
C ASP A 221 -0.21 -28.54 -16.54
N GLY A 222 -1.02 -28.36 -15.49
CA GLY A 222 -0.59 -27.81 -14.20
C GLY A 222 -0.47 -26.29 -14.17
N GLN A 223 -0.70 -25.58 -15.28
CA GLN A 223 -0.80 -24.11 -15.29
C GLN A 223 -2.22 -23.66 -14.86
N ILE A 224 -2.40 -22.38 -14.58
CA ILE A 224 -3.74 -21.82 -14.32
C ILE A 224 -4.26 -21.20 -15.60
N ALA A 225 -5.40 -21.69 -16.09
CA ALA A 225 -6.17 -21.09 -17.16
C ALA A 225 -7.00 -19.94 -16.60
N LEU A 226 -6.85 -18.75 -17.19
CA LEU A 226 -7.55 -17.52 -16.82
C LEU A 226 -8.49 -17.13 -17.97
N SER A 227 -9.75 -16.88 -17.66
CA SER A 227 -10.72 -16.39 -18.64
C SER A 227 -11.03 -14.92 -18.39
N PHE A 228 -10.85 -14.10 -19.42
CA PHE A 228 -11.07 -12.67 -19.40
C PHE A 228 -12.22 -12.30 -20.31
N GLN A 229 -13.11 -11.45 -19.83
CA GLN A 229 -14.06 -10.73 -20.66
C GLN A 229 -13.35 -9.51 -21.27
N VAL A 230 -13.27 -9.45 -22.60
CA VAL A 230 -12.63 -8.38 -23.37
C VAL A 230 -13.53 -8.01 -24.53
N ASN A 231 -14.06 -6.78 -24.56
CA ASN A 231 -14.93 -6.29 -25.64
C ASN A 231 -16.12 -7.21 -25.98
N GLY A 232 -16.72 -7.86 -24.98
CA GLY A 232 -17.84 -8.79 -25.19
C GLY A 232 -17.43 -10.24 -25.53
N GLU A 233 -16.15 -10.52 -25.71
CA GLU A 233 -15.62 -11.88 -25.98
C GLU A 233 -14.84 -12.45 -24.80
N ILE A 234 -14.78 -13.79 -24.70
CA ILE A 234 -13.95 -14.49 -23.72
C ILE A 234 -12.59 -14.81 -24.33
N LYS A 235 -11.53 -14.33 -23.70
CA LYS A 235 -10.14 -14.67 -24.02
C LYS A 235 -9.55 -15.54 -22.91
N THR A 236 -8.91 -16.64 -23.28
CA THR A 236 -8.25 -17.55 -22.34
C THR A 236 -6.73 -17.45 -22.48
N THR A 237 -6.05 -17.40 -21.34
CA THR A 237 -4.58 -17.41 -21.26
C THR A 237 -4.13 -18.30 -20.10
N HIS A 238 -2.83 -18.60 -20.03
CA HIS A 238 -2.25 -19.50 -19.05
C HIS A 238 -1.10 -18.84 -18.30
N ALA A 239 -0.96 -19.14 -17.01
CA ALA A 239 0.14 -18.69 -16.19
C ALA A 239 0.57 -19.74 -15.17
N ASP A 240 1.81 -19.66 -14.69
CA ASP A 240 2.33 -20.54 -13.64
C ASP A 240 1.91 -20.06 -12.25
N LEU A 241 1.75 -18.75 -12.08
CA LEU A 241 1.32 -18.08 -10.85
C LEU A 241 0.28 -17.01 -11.17
N VAL A 242 -0.78 -16.92 -10.36
CA VAL A 242 -1.77 -15.83 -10.43
C VAL A 242 -1.70 -15.00 -9.16
N VAL A 243 -1.62 -13.68 -9.32
CA VAL A 243 -1.63 -12.73 -8.19
C VAL A 243 -2.80 -11.78 -8.33
N GLY A 244 -3.76 -11.89 -7.40
CA GLY A 244 -4.87 -10.94 -7.28
C GLY A 244 -4.41 -9.64 -6.63
N ALA A 245 -4.44 -8.56 -7.39
CA ALA A 245 -4.15 -7.18 -6.97
C ALA A 245 -5.29 -6.23 -7.38
N ASP A 246 -6.50 -6.77 -7.54
CA ASP A 246 -7.70 -6.18 -8.14
C ASP A 246 -8.63 -5.50 -7.11
N GLY A 247 -8.06 -5.12 -5.97
CA GLY A 247 -8.67 -4.25 -4.97
C GLY A 247 -9.69 -4.92 -4.05
N ILE A 248 -10.40 -4.10 -3.27
CA ILE A 248 -11.36 -4.54 -2.23
C ILE A 248 -12.52 -5.42 -2.75
N HIS A 249 -12.85 -5.29 -4.05
CA HIS A 249 -13.87 -6.09 -4.74
C HIS A 249 -13.29 -7.23 -5.60
N SER A 250 -12.08 -7.70 -5.25
CA SER A 250 -11.30 -8.69 -5.99
C SER A 250 -12.11 -9.85 -6.54
N SER A 251 -12.09 -10.02 -7.87
CA SER A 251 -12.61 -11.20 -8.56
C SER A 251 -11.80 -12.45 -8.23
N VAL A 252 -10.47 -12.32 -8.10
CA VAL A 252 -9.60 -13.45 -7.72
C VAL A 252 -10.03 -14.00 -6.37
N ARG A 253 -10.18 -13.14 -5.35
CA ARG A 253 -10.64 -13.55 -4.02
C ARG A 253 -12.00 -14.25 -4.08
N LYS A 254 -12.95 -13.69 -4.83
CA LYS A 254 -14.29 -14.27 -5.01
C LYS A 254 -14.24 -15.68 -5.60
N LEU A 255 -13.41 -15.89 -6.62
CA LEU A 255 -13.27 -17.20 -7.28
C LEU A 255 -12.60 -18.24 -6.37
N MET A 256 -11.72 -17.83 -5.46
CA MET A 256 -11.00 -18.75 -4.57
C MET A 256 -11.78 -19.16 -3.31
N ILE A 257 -12.54 -18.24 -2.70
CA ILE A 257 -13.21 -18.50 -1.40
C ILE A 257 -14.71 -18.17 -1.37
N GLY A 258 -15.25 -17.60 -2.45
CA GLY A 258 -16.61 -17.06 -2.47
C GLY A 258 -16.77 -15.76 -1.68
N GLU A 259 -17.95 -15.12 -1.79
CA GLU A 259 -18.30 -13.92 -1.00
C GLU A 259 -18.93 -14.22 0.35
N ALA A 260 -19.48 -15.43 0.54
CA ALA A 260 -20.13 -15.80 1.80
C ALA A 260 -19.12 -15.98 2.95
N ILE A 261 -17.87 -16.32 2.62
CA ILE A 261 -16.80 -16.54 3.60
C ILE A 261 -16.02 -15.22 3.73
N LYS A 262 -16.17 -14.55 4.88
CA LYS A 262 -15.55 -13.26 5.22
C LYS A 262 -15.96 -12.13 4.24
N PRO A 263 -17.24 -11.69 4.27
CA PRO A 263 -17.75 -10.64 3.40
C PRO A 263 -17.12 -9.28 3.71
N LEU A 264 -17.44 -8.28 2.88
CA LEU A 264 -17.17 -6.89 3.25
C LEU A 264 -17.89 -6.54 4.54
N HIS A 265 -17.18 -5.86 5.41
CA HIS A 265 -17.70 -5.41 6.70
C HIS A 265 -17.75 -3.89 6.69
N TYR A 266 -18.96 -3.34 6.81
CA TYR A 266 -19.17 -1.91 6.88
C TYR A 266 -18.73 -1.38 8.24
N LEU A 267 -18.02 -0.25 8.26
CA LEU A 267 -17.44 0.33 9.48
C LEU A 267 -18.27 1.49 10.04
N ASP A 268 -19.59 1.45 9.84
CA ASP A 268 -20.57 2.41 10.38
C ASP A 268 -20.27 3.89 10.07
N CYS A 269 -19.53 4.15 9.00
CA CYS A 269 -19.18 5.51 8.60
C CYS A 269 -18.98 5.66 7.09
N MET A 270 -19.08 6.92 6.65
CA MET A 270 -18.78 7.34 5.30
C MET A 270 -17.58 8.27 5.27
N VAL A 271 -16.89 8.31 4.14
CA VAL A 271 -15.88 9.31 3.82
C VAL A 271 -16.34 10.14 2.62
N ILE A 272 -16.17 11.46 2.71
CA ILE A 272 -16.26 12.41 1.60
C ILE A 272 -14.89 13.06 1.45
N LEU A 273 -14.40 13.15 0.22
CA LEU A 273 -13.09 13.69 -0.12
C LEU A 273 -13.20 14.73 -1.21
N GLY A 274 -12.37 15.76 -1.11
CA GLY A 274 -12.20 16.76 -2.14
C GLY A 274 -10.76 17.21 -2.29
N ILE A 275 -10.41 17.64 -3.51
CA ILE A 275 -9.11 18.25 -3.83
C ILE A 275 -9.37 19.68 -4.30
N CYS A 276 -8.81 20.65 -3.59
CA CYS A 276 -9.00 22.07 -3.86
C CYS A 276 -7.67 22.71 -4.28
N PRO A 277 -7.60 23.38 -5.44
CA PRO A 277 -6.51 24.29 -5.73
C PRO A 277 -6.46 25.42 -4.71
N LEU A 278 -5.26 25.73 -4.23
CA LEU A 278 -5.05 26.81 -3.25
C LEU A 278 -5.37 28.19 -3.84
N THR A 279 -5.27 28.35 -5.17
CA THR A 279 -5.63 29.58 -5.88
C THR A 279 -7.12 29.90 -5.83
N ASP A 280 -7.96 28.87 -5.61
CA ASP A 280 -9.41 29.00 -5.67
C ASP A 280 -9.99 29.36 -4.28
N VAL A 281 -9.19 29.17 -3.23
CA VAL A 281 -9.50 29.59 -1.86
C VAL A 281 -9.33 31.10 -1.75
N LYS A 282 -10.40 31.85 -2.00
CA LYS A 282 -10.42 33.32 -1.92
C LYS A 282 -10.58 33.81 -0.49
N ASP A 283 -10.08 35.03 -0.24
CA ASP A 283 -10.33 35.82 0.96
C ASP A 283 -9.87 35.22 2.30
N VAL A 284 -9.04 34.16 2.27
CA VAL A 284 -8.44 33.56 3.46
C VAL A 284 -6.94 33.38 3.28
N LYS A 285 -6.16 34.02 4.17
CA LYS A 285 -4.74 33.71 4.38
C LYS A 285 -4.61 32.92 5.67
N SER A 286 -4.34 31.62 5.56
CA SER A 286 -4.20 30.74 6.72
C SER A 286 -2.82 30.09 6.73
N ALA A 287 -2.17 30.08 7.90
CA ALA A 287 -0.92 29.34 8.12
C ALA A 287 -1.11 27.81 7.98
N LEU A 288 -2.36 27.34 8.01
CA LEU A 288 -2.71 25.92 7.80
C LEU A 288 -2.62 25.50 6.32
N LEU A 289 -2.55 26.44 5.38
CA LEU A 289 -2.50 26.20 3.92
C LEU A 289 -1.12 26.55 3.33
N ASP A 290 -0.04 26.21 4.05
CA ASP A 290 1.35 26.49 3.67
C ASP A 290 2.03 25.37 2.87
N SER A 291 1.24 24.40 2.39
CA SER A 291 1.70 23.19 1.69
C SER A 291 2.65 22.31 2.51
N ALA A 292 2.74 22.51 3.82
CA ALA A 292 3.59 21.71 4.72
C ALA A 292 2.90 21.34 6.04
N THR A 293 1.69 21.86 6.28
CA THR A 293 0.86 21.59 7.45
C THR A 293 -0.22 20.59 7.12
N VAL A 294 -0.32 19.56 7.95
CA VAL A 294 -1.46 18.66 8.01
C VAL A 294 -2.28 19.05 9.22
N PHE A 295 -3.58 19.16 9.10
CA PHE A 295 -4.42 19.41 10.26
C PHE A 295 -5.69 18.58 10.23
N GLN A 296 -6.28 18.41 11.41
CA GLN A 296 -7.57 17.79 11.57
C GLN A 296 -8.41 18.54 12.58
N THR A 297 -9.71 18.54 12.36
CA THR A 297 -10.70 19.15 13.24
C THR A 297 -11.79 18.12 13.48
N ALA A 298 -12.19 17.97 14.74
CA ALA A 298 -13.21 17.01 15.13
C ALA A 298 -14.09 17.58 16.25
N ASN A 299 -15.28 17.01 16.41
CA ASN A 299 -16.24 17.33 17.47
C ASN A 299 -16.71 16.08 18.24
N GLY A 300 -16.08 14.93 18.04
CA GLY A 300 -16.51 13.65 18.63
C GLY A 300 -17.46 12.84 17.75
N GLU A 301 -18.05 13.42 16.69
CA GLU A 301 -18.88 12.68 15.73
C GLU A 301 -18.32 12.80 14.31
N GLU A 302 -18.01 14.01 13.87
CA GLU A 302 -17.39 14.29 12.59
C GLU A 302 -15.90 14.57 12.74
N ARG A 303 -15.15 14.18 11.72
CA ARG A 303 -13.74 14.53 11.57
C ARG A 303 -13.47 15.04 10.17
N ILE A 304 -12.90 16.24 10.06
CA ILE A 304 -12.24 16.67 8.84
C ILE A 304 -10.73 16.56 8.98
N TYR A 305 -10.08 16.00 7.98
CA TYR A 305 -8.63 15.87 7.87
C TYR A 305 -8.18 16.55 6.59
N MET A 306 -7.23 17.47 6.68
CA MET A 306 -6.67 18.20 5.55
C MET A 306 -5.17 17.99 5.47
N MET A 307 -4.67 17.75 4.26
CA MET A 307 -3.25 17.61 3.99
C MET A 307 -2.86 18.22 2.64
N PRO A 308 -1.59 18.64 2.47
CA PRO A 308 -1.08 19.02 1.16
C PRO A 308 -1.24 17.86 0.18
N TYR A 309 -1.78 18.14 -1.01
CA TYR A 309 -1.92 17.17 -2.08
C TYR A 309 -0.76 17.29 -3.08
N THR A 310 -0.50 18.52 -3.51
CA THR A 310 0.65 19.00 -4.27
C THR A 310 1.10 20.32 -3.66
N SER A 311 2.11 20.98 -4.22
CA SER A 311 2.58 22.29 -3.73
C SER A 311 1.51 23.39 -3.82
N ASP A 312 0.52 23.22 -4.70
CA ASP A 312 -0.51 24.18 -5.06
C ASP A 312 -1.95 23.69 -4.79
N LYS A 313 -2.13 22.49 -4.21
CA LYS A 313 -3.46 21.92 -3.91
C LYS A 313 -3.51 21.32 -2.51
N VAL A 314 -4.66 21.42 -1.87
CA VAL A 314 -4.99 20.77 -0.60
C VAL A 314 -6.02 19.67 -0.82
N MET A 315 -5.86 18.54 -0.14
CA MET A 315 -6.89 17.51 -0.06
C MET A 315 -7.57 17.59 1.30
N TRP A 316 -8.89 17.52 1.31
CA TRP A 316 -9.68 17.35 2.53
C TRP A 316 -10.44 16.03 2.51
N GLN A 317 -10.65 15.49 3.70
CA GLN A 317 -11.40 14.26 3.94
C GLN A 317 -12.29 14.46 5.15
N LEU A 318 -13.60 14.51 4.93
CA LEU A 318 -14.61 14.45 5.96
C LEU A 318 -15.01 13.00 6.21
N SER A 319 -15.11 12.58 7.46
CA SER A 319 -15.75 11.32 7.83
C SER A 319 -16.71 11.52 9.00
N PHE A 320 -17.78 10.74 8.99
CA PHE A 320 -18.84 10.80 10.01
C PHE A 320 -19.63 9.47 10.08
N PRO A 321 -20.22 9.14 11.23
CA PRO A 321 -21.13 8.01 11.38
C PRO A 321 -22.39 8.16 10.55
N ILE A 322 -22.80 7.09 9.87
CA ILE A 322 -24.01 7.03 9.05
C ILE A 322 -24.38 5.57 8.79
N SER A 323 -25.67 5.24 8.70
CA SER A 323 -26.09 3.87 8.38
C SER A 323 -25.65 3.48 6.97
N GLU A 324 -25.46 2.17 6.73
CA GLU A 324 -24.96 1.72 5.42
C GLU A 324 -25.91 2.09 4.27
N GLN A 325 -27.22 2.03 4.51
CA GLN A 325 -28.23 2.37 3.51
C GLN A 325 -28.16 3.86 3.15
N GLU A 326 -28.16 4.74 4.16
CA GLU A 326 -28.07 6.18 3.93
C GLU A 326 -26.73 6.58 3.26
N ALA A 327 -25.63 5.90 3.61
CA ALA A 327 -24.34 6.12 2.97
C ALA A 327 -24.35 5.74 1.48
N LYS A 328 -24.99 4.62 1.13
CA LYS A 328 -25.18 4.20 -0.27
C LYS A 328 -26.09 5.18 -1.02
N ASP A 329 -27.16 5.63 -0.39
CA ASP A 329 -28.10 6.59 -0.97
C ASP A 329 -27.39 7.92 -1.24
N LEU A 330 -26.63 8.45 -0.27
CA LEU A 330 -25.85 9.67 -0.43
C LEU A 330 -24.76 9.54 -1.51
N HIS A 331 -24.05 8.40 -1.56
CA HIS A 331 -23.08 8.11 -2.61
C HIS A 331 -23.73 8.15 -4.01
N SER A 332 -24.91 7.56 -4.15
CA SER A 332 -25.63 7.48 -5.43
C SER A 332 -26.13 8.83 -5.95
N GLN A 333 -26.33 9.81 -5.07
CA GLN A 333 -26.75 11.18 -5.44
C GLN A 333 -25.60 12.01 -6.05
N GLY A 334 -24.36 11.54 -5.97
CA GLY A 334 -23.21 12.12 -6.65
C GLY A 334 -22.59 13.35 -5.97
N ALA A 335 -21.62 13.96 -6.66
CA ALA A 335 -20.73 14.97 -6.08
C ALA A 335 -21.43 16.21 -5.51
N GLN A 336 -22.54 16.65 -6.12
CA GLN A 336 -23.29 17.81 -5.64
C GLN A 336 -23.88 17.57 -4.23
N ALA A 337 -24.50 16.41 -4.00
CA ALA A 337 -25.06 16.05 -2.71
C ALA A 337 -23.95 15.85 -1.66
N LEU A 338 -22.85 15.19 -2.06
CA LEU A 338 -21.68 15.00 -1.22
C LEU A 338 -21.06 16.34 -0.78
N LYS A 339 -20.91 17.30 -1.70
CA LYS A 339 -20.42 18.65 -1.40
C LYS A 339 -21.35 19.37 -0.43
N ALA A 340 -22.66 19.35 -0.72
CA ALA A 340 -23.65 20.00 0.11
C ALA A 340 -23.66 19.45 1.54
N GLU A 341 -23.59 18.12 1.69
CA GLU A 341 -23.53 17.46 3.00
C GLU A 341 -22.24 17.81 3.75
N ALA A 342 -21.09 17.82 3.06
CA ALA A 342 -19.83 18.21 3.66
C ALA A 342 -19.86 19.67 4.16
N CYS A 343 -20.34 20.61 3.34
CA CYS A 343 -20.49 22.01 3.74
C CYS A 343 -21.45 22.16 4.91
N ARG A 344 -22.60 21.45 4.92
CA ARG A 344 -23.59 21.52 6.00
C ARG A 344 -23.02 21.11 7.35
N ARG A 345 -22.20 20.06 7.37
CA ARG A 345 -21.62 19.50 8.61
C ARG A 345 -20.44 20.29 9.16
N THR A 346 -19.71 21.00 8.30
CA THR A 346 -18.39 21.55 8.65
C THR A 346 -18.33 23.08 8.57
N GLN A 347 -19.38 23.75 9.05
CA GLN A 347 -19.37 25.20 9.32
C GLN A 347 -18.51 25.51 10.56
N TRP A 348 -17.22 25.17 10.47
CA TRP A 348 -16.23 25.26 11.55
C TRP A 348 -15.23 26.39 11.26
N HIS A 349 -14.17 26.49 12.06
CA HIS A 349 -13.12 27.49 11.91
C HIS A 349 -12.48 27.52 10.50
N ASP A 350 -11.98 28.70 10.14
CA ASP A 350 -11.24 28.90 8.89
C ASP A 350 -9.96 28.04 8.87
N PRO A 351 -9.56 27.49 7.71
CA PRO A 351 -10.11 27.75 6.37
C PRO A 351 -11.12 26.69 5.88
N ILE A 352 -11.75 25.93 6.79
CA ILE A 352 -12.51 24.73 6.43
C ILE A 352 -13.69 25.05 5.48
N PRO A 353 -14.59 25.99 5.81
CA PRO A 353 -15.72 26.31 4.94
C PRO A 353 -15.27 26.82 3.56
N GLN A 354 -14.20 27.62 3.50
CA GLN A 354 -13.74 28.24 2.26
C GLN A 354 -13.12 27.21 1.31
N VAL A 355 -12.33 26.27 1.85
CA VAL A 355 -11.78 25.15 1.07
C VAL A 355 -12.90 24.30 0.48
N LEU A 356 -13.91 23.95 1.30
CA LEU A 356 -15.01 23.12 0.83
C LEU A 356 -15.85 23.82 -0.23
N MET A 357 -16.17 25.09 -0.03
CA MET A 357 -16.92 25.89 -1.00
C MET A 357 -16.18 26.06 -2.33
N ALA A 358 -14.86 26.27 -2.28
CA ALA A 358 -14.00 26.42 -3.47
C ALA A 358 -13.71 25.10 -4.21
N THR A 359 -13.95 23.94 -3.59
CA THR A 359 -13.67 22.64 -4.23
C THR A 359 -14.67 22.36 -5.36
N GLU A 360 -14.19 22.19 -6.58
CA GLU A 360 -15.02 21.87 -7.74
C GLU A 360 -15.68 20.48 -7.63
N LEU A 361 -16.84 20.31 -8.25
CA LEU A 361 -17.66 19.10 -8.12
C LEU A 361 -16.98 17.85 -8.69
N ASP A 362 -16.23 17.99 -9.77
CA ASP A 362 -15.49 16.89 -10.40
C ASP A 362 -14.29 16.42 -9.55
N GLN A 363 -13.88 17.22 -8.57
CA GLN A 363 -12.85 16.89 -7.59
C GLN A 363 -13.43 16.29 -6.29
N ILE A 364 -14.74 16.08 -6.21
CA ILE A 364 -15.42 15.54 -5.03
C ILE A 364 -15.86 14.10 -5.26
N SER A 365 -15.56 13.25 -4.29
CA SER A 365 -16.03 11.87 -4.25
C SER A 365 -16.36 11.48 -2.81
N GLY A 366 -17.11 10.40 -2.64
CA GLY A 366 -17.41 9.87 -1.33
C GLY A 366 -17.85 8.42 -1.42
N TYR A 367 -17.65 7.66 -0.36
CA TYR A 367 -17.94 6.23 -0.35
C TYR A 367 -18.18 5.72 1.08
N PRO A 368 -19.04 4.70 1.26
CA PRO A 368 -19.16 3.99 2.52
C PRO A 368 -17.84 3.27 2.83
N VAL A 369 -17.42 3.28 4.08
CA VAL A 369 -16.14 2.70 4.48
C VAL A 369 -16.32 1.22 4.84
N TYR A 370 -15.51 0.38 4.20
CA TYR A 370 -15.49 -1.05 4.45
C TYR A 370 -14.09 -1.53 4.80
N ASP A 371 -14.02 -2.63 5.54
CA ASP A 371 -12.87 -3.52 5.61
C ASP A 371 -13.29 -4.96 5.33
N ARG A 372 -12.39 -5.90 5.59
CA ARG A 372 -12.71 -7.33 5.68
C ARG A 372 -12.02 -7.93 6.87
N GLU A 373 -12.61 -9.00 7.39
CA GLU A 373 -11.92 -9.88 8.31
C GLU A 373 -10.63 -10.41 7.67
N LEU A 374 -9.60 -10.56 8.50
CA LEU A 374 -8.29 -11.04 8.08
C LEU A 374 -8.38 -12.43 7.45
N LEU A 375 -7.57 -12.66 6.41
CA LEU A 375 -7.38 -13.98 5.84
C LEU A 375 -6.55 -14.85 6.79
N ASP A 376 -6.88 -16.13 6.84
CA ASP A 376 -6.12 -17.13 7.59
C ASP A 376 -5.14 -17.86 6.68
N ALA A 377 -4.00 -18.29 7.22
CA ALA A 377 -3.01 -19.06 6.48
C ALA A 377 -3.62 -20.36 5.92
N GLU A 378 -4.51 -21.01 6.66
CA GLU A 378 -5.19 -22.25 6.23
C GLU A 378 -6.12 -22.05 5.04
N VAL A 379 -6.70 -20.85 4.91
CA VAL A 379 -7.53 -20.48 3.76
C VAL A 379 -6.62 -20.26 2.55
N LEU A 380 -5.56 -19.46 2.73
CA LEU A 380 -4.60 -19.19 1.66
C LEU A 380 -3.94 -20.47 1.17
N ASP A 381 -3.58 -21.43 2.03
CA ASP A 381 -2.93 -22.69 1.65
C ASP A 381 -3.72 -23.46 0.57
N LYS A 382 -5.05 -23.36 0.58
CA LYS A 382 -5.95 -24.01 -0.39
C LYS A 382 -5.92 -23.38 -1.79
N PHE A 383 -5.29 -22.22 -1.96
CA PHE A 383 -5.29 -21.48 -3.23
C PHE A 383 -4.37 -22.05 -4.33
N GLY A 384 -3.71 -23.18 -4.10
CA GLY A 384 -2.72 -23.75 -5.02
C GLY A 384 -1.65 -22.74 -5.47
N LYS A 385 -1.67 -22.37 -6.75
CA LYS A 385 -0.74 -21.42 -7.38
C LYS A 385 -1.35 -20.02 -7.55
N VAL A 386 -2.27 -19.65 -6.65
CA VAL A 386 -2.89 -18.33 -6.59
C VAL A 386 -2.55 -17.68 -5.24
N THR A 387 -2.29 -16.38 -5.25
CA THR A 387 -2.15 -15.56 -4.03
C THR A 387 -2.77 -14.18 -4.22
N LEU A 388 -2.84 -13.39 -3.15
CA LEU A 388 -3.46 -12.06 -3.12
C LEU A 388 -2.49 -11.04 -2.52
N ILE A 389 -2.55 -9.79 -2.98
CA ILE A 389 -1.79 -8.65 -2.40
C ILE A 389 -2.66 -7.40 -2.26
N GLY A 390 -2.22 -6.45 -1.43
CA GLY A 390 -2.94 -5.19 -1.24
C GLY A 390 -4.39 -5.39 -0.77
N ASP A 391 -5.30 -4.53 -1.21
CA ASP A 391 -6.71 -4.57 -0.78
C ASP A 391 -7.46 -5.84 -1.19
N ALA A 392 -6.92 -6.64 -2.13
CA ALA A 392 -7.48 -7.96 -2.43
C ALA A 392 -7.25 -8.95 -1.27
N ALA A 393 -6.14 -8.78 -0.52
CA ALA A 393 -5.76 -9.63 0.61
C ALA A 393 -6.18 -9.05 1.97
N HIS A 394 -5.90 -7.77 2.20
CA HIS A 394 -6.05 -7.10 3.51
C HIS A 394 -6.63 -5.69 3.37
N PRO A 395 -7.87 -5.55 2.84
CA PRO A 395 -8.50 -4.25 2.73
C PRO A 395 -8.69 -3.61 4.12
N MET A 396 -8.45 -2.31 4.20
CA MET A 396 -8.51 -1.55 5.44
C MET A 396 -9.08 -0.15 5.21
N SER A 397 -9.63 0.43 6.27
CA SER A 397 -10.15 1.81 6.22
C SER A 397 -9.03 2.83 5.89
N PRO A 398 -9.39 4.02 5.36
CA PRO A 398 -8.38 5.02 4.96
C PRO A 398 -7.72 5.73 6.15
N PHE A 399 -8.19 5.54 7.39
CA PHE A 399 -7.86 6.38 8.54
C PHE A 399 -6.42 6.28 9.05
N LYS A 400 -5.67 5.22 8.70
CA LYS A 400 -4.23 5.08 9.04
C LYS A 400 -3.29 5.31 7.84
N GLY A 401 -3.83 5.51 6.64
CA GLY A 401 -3.04 5.68 5.41
C GLY A 401 -2.13 4.49 5.07
N GLN A 402 -2.51 3.27 5.46
CA GLN A 402 -1.63 2.09 5.35
C GLN A 402 -1.84 1.23 4.10
N GLY A 403 -3.01 1.26 3.45
CA GLY A 403 -3.35 0.35 2.35
C GLY A 403 -2.31 0.33 1.23
N ALA A 404 -2.06 1.49 0.59
CA ALA A 404 -1.03 1.61 -0.45
C ALA A 404 0.39 1.28 0.05
N ASN A 405 0.71 1.61 1.31
CA ASN A 405 2.01 1.25 1.89
C ASN A 405 2.18 -0.26 1.99
N GLN A 406 1.13 -0.99 2.41
CA GLN A 406 1.17 -2.45 2.47
C GLN A 406 1.23 -3.07 1.08
N ALA A 407 0.41 -2.59 0.13
CA ALA A 407 0.43 -3.09 -1.25
C ALA A 407 1.82 -2.98 -1.91
N LEU A 408 2.53 -1.85 -1.71
CA LEU A 408 3.90 -1.67 -2.20
C LEU A 408 4.90 -2.63 -1.53
N LEU A 409 4.73 -2.88 -0.22
CA LEU A 409 5.57 -3.81 0.53
C LEU A 409 5.31 -5.26 0.08
N ASP A 410 4.07 -5.63 -0.14
CA ASP A 410 3.67 -6.96 -0.62
C ASP A 410 4.26 -7.24 -1.99
N ALA A 411 4.09 -6.32 -2.94
CA ALA A 411 4.64 -6.40 -4.29
C ALA A 411 6.16 -6.65 -4.25
N LEU A 412 6.89 -5.84 -3.49
CA LEU A 412 8.34 -5.98 -3.36
C LEU A 412 8.75 -7.26 -2.64
N ALA A 413 8.03 -7.67 -1.59
CA ALA A 413 8.31 -8.88 -0.83
C ALA A 413 8.11 -10.13 -1.69
N LEU A 414 6.96 -10.24 -2.37
CA LEU A 414 6.65 -11.36 -3.27
C LEU A 414 7.67 -11.46 -4.39
N THR A 415 7.96 -10.35 -5.06
CA THR A 415 8.96 -10.30 -6.14
C THR A 415 10.34 -10.78 -5.65
N ARG A 416 10.78 -10.33 -4.47
CA ARG A 416 12.07 -10.74 -3.91
C ARG A 416 12.09 -12.22 -3.55
N GLU A 417 10.99 -12.75 -3.04
CA GLU A 417 10.91 -14.17 -2.68
C GLU A 417 10.92 -15.06 -3.93
N ILE A 418 10.17 -14.69 -4.98
CA ILE A 418 10.22 -15.38 -6.29
C ILE A 418 11.64 -15.34 -6.85
N TYR A 419 12.26 -14.16 -6.90
CA TYR A 419 13.62 -14.04 -7.42
C TYR A 419 14.64 -14.84 -6.61
N LYS A 420 14.46 -14.97 -5.30
CA LYS A 420 15.37 -15.71 -4.42
C LYS A 420 15.19 -17.22 -4.54
N GLU A 421 13.96 -17.70 -4.57
CA GLU A 421 13.61 -19.11 -4.43
C GLU A 421 13.43 -19.84 -5.76
N CYS A 422 13.30 -19.12 -6.87
CA CYS A 422 13.13 -19.68 -8.21
C CYS A 422 14.35 -19.50 -9.14
N ARG A 423 15.54 -19.18 -8.59
CA ARG A 423 16.78 -19.10 -9.40
C ARG A 423 17.18 -20.47 -9.97
N SER A 424 18.12 -20.47 -10.90
CA SER A 424 18.78 -21.69 -11.40
C SER A 424 19.18 -22.62 -10.25
N LEU A 425 18.95 -23.93 -10.41
CA LEU A 425 19.27 -25.00 -9.43
C LEU A 425 18.40 -25.03 -8.16
N SER A 426 17.32 -24.24 -8.08
CA SER A 426 16.41 -24.25 -6.91
C SER A 426 15.39 -25.38 -6.90
N HIS A 427 15.25 -26.12 -8.01
CA HIS A 427 14.26 -27.20 -8.20
C HIS A 427 12.84 -26.81 -7.76
N TRP A 428 12.47 -25.54 -7.95
CA TRP A 428 11.18 -25.02 -7.46
C TRP A 428 9.99 -25.64 -8.16
N ARG A 429 10.14 -26.09 -9.42
CA ARG A 429 9.09 -26.79 -10.18
C ARG A 429 8.72 -28.12 -9.51
N ASP A 430 9.70 -28.84 -8.97
CA ASP A 430 9.48 -30.12 -8.27
C ASP A 430 8.87 -29.91 -6.89
N ALA A 431 9.33 -28.89 -6.17
CA ALA A 431 8.86 -28.60 -4.81
C ALA A 431 7.52 -27.85 -4.77
N GLY A 432 7.16 -27.16 -5.86
CA GLY A 432 5.94 -26.35 -5.99
C GLY A 432 6.09 -24.91 -5.46
N LEU A 433 5.43 -23.96 -6.13
CA LEU A 433 5.45 -22.53 -5.79
C LEU A 433 4.94 -22.22 -4.40
N ARG A 434 3.89 -22.91 -3.93
CA ARG A 434 3.35 -22.70 -2.59
C ARG A 434 4.43 -22.91 -1.53
N ARG A 435 5.06 -24.08 -1.54
CA ARG A 435 6.09 -24.46 -0.56
C ARG A 435 7.32 -23.57 -0.65
N LYS A 436 7.75 -23.22 -1.87
CA LYS A 436 9.00 -22.49 -2.09
C LYS A 436 8.87 -20.99 -1.91
N VAL A 437 7.71 -20.41 -2.23
CA VAL A 437 7.50 -18.96 -2.27
C VAL A 437 6.31 -18.54 -1.43
N LEU A 438 5.10 -19.01 -1.77
CA LEU A 438 3.87 -18.38 -1.31
C LEU A 438 3.66 -18.52 0.20
N SER A 439 3.86 -19.71 0.80
CA SER A 439 3.61 -19.89 2.23
C SER A 439 4.47 -18.96 3.10
N ALA A 440 5.73 -18.73 2.72
CA ALA A 440 6.62 -17.82 3.45
C ALA A 440 6.21 -16.35 3.26
N PHE A 441 5.87 -15.97 2.02
CA PHE A 441 5.37 -14.64 1.69
C PHE A 441 4.05 -14.33 2.41
N GLU A 442 3.07 -15.22 2.29
CA GLU A 442 1.72 -15.08 2.86
C GLU A 442 1.78 -14.99 4.38
N SER A 443 2.60 -15.80 5.03
CA SER A 443 2.80 -15.72 6.49
C SER A 443 3.34 -14.35 6.92
N GLU A 444 4.35 -13.81 6.22
CA GLU A 444 4.90 -12.48 6.50
C GLU A 444 3.86 -11.39 6.24
N MET A 445 3.16 -11.46 5.11
CA MET A 445 2.15 -10.50 4.72
C MET A 445 1.02 -10.44 5.75
N LEU A 446 0.50 -11.59 6.17
CA LEU A 446 -0.55 -11.69 7.18
C LEU A 446 -0.08 -11.13 8.53
N GLU A 447 1.11 -11.53 9.01
CA GLU A 447 1.66 -11.03 10.28
C GLU A 447 1.82 -9.50 10.27
N ARG A 448 2.37 -8.95 9.18
CA ARG A 448 2.62 -7.52 9.04
C ARG A 448 1.33 -6.70 8.89
N SER A 449 0.38 -7.17 8.09
CA SER A 449 -0.84 -6.43 7.75
C SER A 449 -1.93 -6.54 8.81
N ALA A 450 -1.96 -7.63 9.59
CA ALA A 450 -3.01 -7.89 10.58
C ALA A 450 -3.22 -6.75 11.57
N ALA A 451 -2.13 -6.23 12.16
CA ALA A 451 -2.21 -5.11 13.08
C ALA A 451 -2.67 -3.82 12.40
N LYS A 452 -2.40 -3.65 11.09
CA LYS A 452 -2.80 -2.46 10.34
C LYS A 452 -4.29 -2.43 10.06
N VAL A 453 -4.86 -3.57 9.64
CA VAL A 453 -6.31 -3.69 9.42
C VAL A 453 -7.05 -3.42 10.73
N LYS A 454 -6.67 -4.12 11.82
CA LYS A 454 -7.28 -3.95 13.15
C LYS A 454 -7.16 -2.52 13.68
N ASP A 455 -5.96 -1.92 13.64
CA ASP A 455 -5.75 -0.54 14.09
C ASP A 455 -6.53 0.48 13.23
N SER A 456 -6.80 0.17 11.96
CA SER A 456 -7.55 1.06 11.06
C SER A 456 -9.07 0.94 11.27
N ALA A 457 -9.58 -0.27 11.54
CA ALA A 457 -10.98 -0.47 11.95
C ALA A 457 -11.26 0.22 13.29
N ALA A 458 -10.39 0.03 14.30
CA ALA A 458 -10.50 0.70 15.59
C ALA A 458 -10.41 2.23 15.46
N ALA A 459 -9.63 2.74 14.50
CA ALA A 459 -9.57 4.17 14.23
C ALA A 459 -10.90 4.74 13.69
N ALA A 460 -11.71 3.95 12.98
CA ALA A 460 -13.03 4.38 12.53
C ALA A 460 -13.93 4.72 13.72
N GLN A 461 -13.91 3.90 14.77
CA GLN A 461 -14.68 4.15 15.99
C GLN A 461 -14.07 5.28 16.82
N PHE A 462 -12.76 5.21 17.06
CA PHE A 462 -12.07 6.20 17.90
C PHE A 462 -12.18 7.63 17.35
N LEU A 463 -12.04 7.82 16.04
CA LEU A 463 -12.05 9.16 15.42
C LEU A 463 -13.44 9.81 15.39
N HIS A 464 -14.49 9.04 15.69
CA HIS A 464 -15.87 9.50 15.85
C HIS A 464 -16.35 9.18 17.27
N SER A 465 -15.53 9.57 18.26
CA SER A 465 -15.86 9.53 19.69
C SER A 465 -15.27 10.72 20.43
N GLU A 466 -15.82 11.08 21.58
CA GLU A 466 -15.29 12.14 22.48
C GLU A 466 -13.80 12.01 22.80
N ILE A 467 -13.27 10.78 22.78
CA ILE A 467 -11.86 10.47 23.05
C ILE A 467 -10.93 11.18 22.05
N VAL A 468 -11.40 11.49 20.83
CA VAL A 468 -10.61 12.20 19.82
C VAL A 468 -10.25 13.63 20.25
N LEU A 469 -11.04 14.22 21.16
CA LEU A 469 -10.89 15.58 21.66
C LEU A 469 -9.89 15.68 22.83
N HIS A 470 -9.40 14.55 23.34
CA HIS A 470 -8.42 14.54 24.43
C HIS A 470 -7.16 15.33 24.07
N GLU A 471 -6.72 16.25 24.93
CA GLU A 471 -5.56 17.09 24.66
C GLU A 471 -4.25 16.31 24.76
N ASP A 472 -3.50 16.23 23.65
CA ASP A 472 -2.19 15.55 23.62
C ASP A 472 -1.36 16.04 22.41
N ASN A 473 -0.06 16.25 22.62
CA ASN A 473 0.91 16.65 21.59
C ASN A 473 1.52 15.43 20.87
N ALA A 474 0.66 14.52 20.43
CA ALA A 474 1.07 13.30 19.74
C ALA A 474 0.03 12.84 18.70
N PRO A 475 0.41 11.93 17.78
CA PRO A 475 -0.55 11.34 16.85
C PRO A 475 -1.74 10.72 17.57
N ARG A 476 -2.96 11.04 17.11
CA ARG A 476 -4.19 10.59 17.76
C ARG A 476 -4.30 9.06 17.84
N GLY A 477 -4.80 8.61 19.00
CA GLY A 477 -4.89 7.21 19.39
C GLY A 477 -3.63 6.68 20.09
N ARG A 478 -2.64 7.54 20.42
CA ARG A 478 -1.49 7.14 21.25
C ARG A 478 -1.89 6.92 22.72
N CYS A 479 -2.71 7.78 23.30
CA CYS A 479 -3.27 7.65 24.65
C CYS A 479 -3.90 6.27 24.91
N LEU A 480 -4.66 5.75 23.93
CA LEU A 480 -5.26 4.41 23.99
C LEU A 480 -4.23 3.27 24.07
N LYS A 481 -3.02 3.46 23.53
CA LYS A 481 -1.94 2.44 23.60
C LYS A 481 -1.19 2.47 24.93
N ASN A 482 -1.28 3.57 25.66
CA ASN A 482 -0.60 3.76 26.94
C ASN A 482 -1.51 3.46 28.15
N ASN A 483 -2.78 3.08 27.94
CA ASN A 483 -3.81 3.00 29.00
C ASN A 483 -3.91 4.29 29.83
N GLU A 484 -3.77 5.44 29.18
CA GLU A 484 -3.81 6.77 29.83
C GLU A 484 -5.24 7.35 29.91
N LEU A 485 -6.27 6.57 29.55
CA LEU A 485 -7.67 6.97 29.53
C LEU A 485 -8.59 5.88 30.09
#